data_AF-A0A061P9V8-F1
#
_entry.id   AF-A0A061P9V8-F1
#
_cell.length_a   1.000
_cell.length_b   1.000
_cell.length_c   1.000
_cell.angle_alpha   90.00
_cell.angle_beta   90.00
_cell.angle_gamma   90.00
#
_symmetry.space_group_name_H-M   'P 1'
#
loop_
_entity.id
_entity.type
_entity.pdbx_description
1 polymer ?
#
loop_
_entity_poly.entity_id
_entity_poly.type
_entity_poly.pdbx_seq_one_letter_code
_entity_poly.pdbx_strand_id
1 'polypeptide(L)' 'MSKQGRKGRLSGNARPFVVVNANPILNQHVLLIDDVYTTGSTVRKAAKPLLEKGAISVSSLTLVRS' A
#
# COMPACT_ATOMS: atom_id res chain seq x y z
N MET A 1 23.10 6.88 -18.03
CA MET A 1 23.65 6.55 -16.68
C MET A 1 22.75 7.29 -15.69
N SER A 2 21.99 6.62 -14.83
CA SER A 2 22.48 6.25 -13.50
C SER A 2 22.08 4.82 -13.13
N LYS A 3 23.05 4.13 -12.51
CA LYS A 3 23.01 2.75 -12.04
C LYS A 3 22.23 2.70 -10.72
N GLN A 4 21.08 2.05 -10.69
CA GLN A 4 20.59 1.44 -9.45
C GLN A 4 20.35 -0.06 -9.69
N GLY A 5 21.38 -0.81 -9.27
CA GLY A 5 21.26 -2.13 -8.64
C GLY A 5 20.42 -3.20 -9.34
N ARG A 6 21.10 -4.02 -10.15
CA ARG A 6 20.72 -5.40 -10.44
C ARG A 6 20.76 -6.29 -9.18
N LYS A 7 19.82 -6.14 -8.23
CA LYS A 7 19.65 -7.16 -7.18
C LYS A 7 18.25 -7.14 -6.59
N GLY A 8 17.51 -8.21 -6.87
CA GLY A 8 16.16 -8.44 -6.37
C GLY A 8 15.08 -8.18 -7.40
N ARG A 9 15.04 -8.98 -8.47
CA ARG A 9 13.77 -9.24 -9.15
C ARG A 9 12.87 -9.88 -8.10
N LEU A 10 12.09 -9.05 -7.40
CA LEU A 10 11.01 -9.49 -6.55
C LEU A 10 10.12 -10.34 -7.46
N SER A 11 10.20 -11.64 -7.26
CA SER A 11 9.27 -12.61 -7.82
C SER A 11 7.86 -12.07 -7.63
N GLY A 12 6.98 -12.27 -8.62
CA GLY A 12 5.68 -11.59 -8.77
C GLY A 12 4.68 -11.68 -7.61
N ASN A 13 5.07 -12.23 -6.46
CA ASN A 13 4.30 -12.41 -5.23
C ASN A 13 4.85 -11.64 -4.01
N ALA A 14 5.86 -10.78 -4.15
CA ALA A 14 6.34 -9.98 -3.02
C ALA A 14 5.22 -9.08 -2.46
N ARG A 15 4.86 -9.26 -1.18
CA ARG A 15 3.96 -8.38 -0.42
C ARG A 15 4.76 -7.14 0.00
N PRO A 16 4.61 -5.98 -0.65
CA PRO A 16 5.51 -4.84 -0.42
C PRO A 16 5.14 -4.01 0.81
N PHE A 17 4.01 -4.31 1.47
CA PHE A 17 3.49 -3.58 2.62
C PHE A 17 3.25 -4.51 3.80
N VAL A 18 3.63 -4.04 5.00
CA VAL A 18 3.48 -4.75 6.28
C VAL A 18 3.01 -3.76 7.33
N VAL A 19 2.03 -4.16 8.15
CA VAL A 19 1.61 -3.41 9.34
C VAL A 19 2.46 -3.85 10.52
N VAL A 20 3.28 -2.94 11.04
CA VAL A 20 4.19 -3.20 12.17
C VAL A 20 3.46 -3.10 13.51
N ASN A 21 2.50 -2.17 13.62
CA ASN A 21 1.66 -2.01 14.80
C ASN A 21 0.19 -1.87 14.35
N ALA A 22 -0.65 -2.82 14.76
CA ALA A 22 -2.06 -2.83 14.39
C ALA A 22 -2.94 -2.00 15.34
N ASN A 23 -2.49 -1.71 16.57
CA ASN A 23 -3.33 -1.04 17.57
C ASN A 23 -3.99 0.26 17.08
N PRO A 24 -3.30 1.15 16.34
CA PRO A 24 -3.92 2.40 15.88
C PRO A 24 -4.99 2.23 14.79
N ILE A 25 -5.04 1.08 14.13
CA ILE A 25 -5.94 0.82 12.99
C ILE A 25 -7.07 -0.16 13.32
N LEU A 26 -7.03 -0.80 14.50
CA LEU A 26 -8.08 -1.71 14.94
C LEU A 26 -9.41 -0.98 15.03
N ASN A 27 -10.43 -1.50 14.35
CA ASN A 27 -11.77 -0.94 14.27
C ASN A 27 -11.83 0.49 13.71
N GLN A 28 -10.85 0.89 12.89
CA GLN A 28 -10.81 2.22 12.29
C GLN A 28 -11.13 2.19 10.79
N HIS A 29 -11.70 3.29 10.30
CA HIS A 29 -11.73 3.61 8.87
C HIS A 29 -10.41 4.29 8.48
N VAL A 30 -9.66 3.70 7.55
CA VAL A 30 -8.32 4.18 7.17
C VAL A 30 -8.38 4.85 5.79
N LEU A 31 -7.81 6.06 5.69
CA LEU A 31 -7.62 6.77 4.42
C LEU A 31 -6.15 6.72 4.00
N LEU A 32 -5.87 6.09 2.86
CA LEU A 32 -4.56 6.15 2.21
C LEU A 32 -4.46 7.43 1.39
N ILE A 33 -3.36 8.17 1.56
CA ILE A 33 -3.08 9.39 0.80
C ILE A 33 -1.85 9.12 -0.07
N ASP A 34 -1.97 9.37 -1.36
CA ASP A 34 -0.89 9.21 -2.34
C ASP A 34 -0.86 10.44 -3.28
N ASP A 35 0.24 10.67 -3.98
CA ASP A 35 0.36 11.80 -4.91
C ASP A 35 -0.17 11.45 -6.32
N VAL A 36 0.14 10.25 -6.83
CA VAL A 36 -0.24 9.82 -8.19
C VAL A 36 -0.87 8.43 -8.22
N TYR A 37 -2.10 8.33 -8.73
CA TYR A 37 -2.80 7.07 -8.93
C TYR A 37 -2.62 6.62 -10.38
N THR A 38 -1.93 5.49 -10.55
CA THR A 38 -1.76 4.85 -11.87
C THR A 38 -2.73 3.67 -12.00
N THR A 39 -2.25 2.42 -11.92
CA THR A 39 -3.06 1.21 -12.08
C THR A 39 -3.81 0.79 -10.80
N GLY A 40 -3.66 1.55 -9.72
CA GLY A 40 -4.21 1.20 -8.41
C GLY A 40 -3.57 0.00 -7.72
N SER A 41 -2.54 -0.61 -8.30
CA SER A 41 -1.85 -1.77 -7.72
C SER A 41 -1.24 -1.45 -6.36
N THR A 42 -0.66 -0.25 -6.21
CA THR A 42 -0.05 0.23 -4.96
C THR A 42 -1.09 0.31 -3.83
N VAL A 43 -2.18 1.05 -4.06
CA VAL A 43 -3.28 1.20 -3.09
C VAL A 43 -3.88 -0.15 -2.71
N ARG A 44 -4.16 -1.02 -3.68
CA ARG A 44 -4.71 -2.37 -3.40
C ARG A 44 -3.77 -3.22 -2.55
N LYS A 45 -2.46 -3.18 -2.85
CA LYS A 45 -1.44 -3.92 -2.08
C LYS A 45 -1.26 -3.37 -0.67
N ALA A 46 -1.40 -2.05 -0.48
CA ALA A 46 -1.32 -1.41 0.84
C ALA A 46 -2.59 -1.61 1.69
N ALA A 47 -3.77 -1.60 1.07
CA ALA A 47 -5.05 -1.80 1.75
C ALA A 47 -5.21 -3.21 2.33
N LYS A 48 -4.69 -4.22 1.62
CA LYS A 48 -4.80 -5.63 2.04
C LYS A 48 -4.30 -5.90 3.47
N PRO A 49 -3.06 -5.59 3.85
CA PRO A 49 -2.58 -5.84 5.21
C PRO A 49 -3.28 -4.99 6.27
N LEU A 50 -3.84 -3.82 5.93
CA LEU A 50 -4.63 -3.00 6.86
C LEU A 50 -5.95 -3.67 7.22
N LEU A 51 -6.67 -4.17 6.22
CA LEU A 51 -7.91 -4.92 6.40
C LEU A 51 -7.66 -6.25 7.14
N GLU A 52 -6.62 -7.00 6.74
CA GLU A 52 -6.20 -8.24 7.41
C GLU A 52 -5.83 -8.02 8.89
N LYS A 53 -5.52 -6.78 9.31
CA LYS A 53 -5.11 -6.41 10.66
C LYS A 53 -6.17 -5.65 11.44
N GLY A 54 -7.40 -5.60 10.94
CA GLY A 54 -8.58 -5.16 11.70
C GLY A 54 -9.06 -3.74 11.42
N ALA A 55 -8.64 -3.12 10.31
CA ALA A 55 -9.32 -1.92 9.82
C ALA A 55 -10.75 -2.26 9.35
N ILE A 56 -11.73 -1.40 9.65
CA ILE A 56 -13.13 -1.56 9.20
C ILE A 56 -13.23 -1.36 7.69
N SER A 57 -12.56 -0.32 7.18
CA SER A 57 -12.52 -0.03 5.75
C SER A 57 -11.22 0.67 5.39
N VAL A 58 -10.84 0.57 4.12
CA VAL A 58 -9.74 1.34 3.55
C VAL A 58 -10.24 2.10 2.33
N SER A 59 -10.06 3.41 2.34
CA SER A 59 -10.33 4.32 1.22
C SER A 59 -9.04 4.96 0.75
N SER A 60 -9.03 5.55 -0.44
CA SER A 60 -7.84 6.24 -0.96
C SER A 60 -8.20 7.60 -1.54
N LEU A 61 -7.36 8.59 -1.22
CA LEU A 61 -7.34 9.91 -1.84
C LEU A 61 -6.03 10.08 -2.60
N THR A 62 -6.11 10.53 -3.84
CA THR A 62 -4.93 10.77 -4.66
C THR A 62 -5.01 12.12 -5.36
N LEU A 63 -3.91 12.86 -5.37
CA LEU A 63 -3.89 14.24 -5.88
C LEU A 63 -4.04 14.28 -7.41
N VAL A 64 -3.41 13.34 -8.11
CA VAL A 64 -3.42 13.26 -9.58
C VAL A 64 -3.76 11.85 -10.02
N ARG A 65 -4.62 11.73 -11.04
CA ARG A 65 -4.87 10.47 -11.77
C ARG A 65 -4.33 10.60 -13.19
N SER A 66 -3.62 9.58 -13.65
CA SER A 66 -3.11 9.47 -15.03
C SER A 66 -3.89 8.45 -15.83
#